data_AF-A0A957BML5-F1
#
_entry.id   AF-A0A957BML5-F1
#
_cell.length_a   1.000
_cell.length_b   1.000
_cell.length_c   1.000
_cell.angle_alpha   90.00
_cell.angle_beta   90.00
_cell.angle_gamma   90.00
#
_symmetry.space_group_name_H-M   'P 1'
#
loop_
_entity.id
_entity.type
_entity.pdbx_description
1 polymer ?
#
loop_
_entity_poly.entity_id
_entity_poly.type
_entity_poly.pdbx_seq_one_letter_code
_entity_poly.pdbx_strand_id
1 'polypeptide(L)'
;TDGTAALRAIVCAQMMQQLMLTSFNRVVTNRPPGKHPFFELTIKIGVGYGRCQELVVGHPNQSLEFVLTGTAVDEAAMAERQASSGDIIASAAVLQQAGLPVNGAFEKVETAVAKPITQPILNWPTYNAAAQRRLAEVILPFVPPALYQRLVATGATEMAEHRPVTTVFVQFDYKNRQDESSAIETADMG
;
A
#
# COMPACT_ATOMS: atom_id res chain seq x y z
N THR A 1 10.84 -11.31 -19.08
CA THR A 1 9.82 -10.27 -19.27
C THR A 1 9.00 -10.19 -18.00
N ASP A 2 8.65 -8.99 -17.58
CA ASP A 2 8.05 -8.75 -16.26
C ASP A 2 6.51 -8.82 -16.27
N GLY A 3 5.94 -9.38 -17.35
CA GLY A 3 4.50 -9.65 -17.46
C GLY A 3 3.96 -10.56 -16.36
N THR A 4 4.82 -11.43 -15.79
CA THR A 4 4.45 -12.21 -14.59
C THR A 4 4.21 -11.31 -13.37
N ALA A 5 4.91 -10.18 -13.21
CA ALA A 5 4.65 -9.26 -12.11
C ALA A 5 3.31 -8.54 -12.27
N ALA A 6 3.00 -8.06 -13.48
CA ALA A 6 1.70 -7.47 -13.77
C ALA A 6 0.55 -8.46 -13.48
N LEU A 7 0.70 -9.72 -13.94
CA LEU A 7 -0.27 -10.77 -13.66
C LEU A 7 -0.40 -11.06 -12.15
N ARG A 8 0.72 -11.15 -11.42
CA ARG A 8 0.71 -11.33 -9.96
C ARG A 8 0.00 -10.19 -9.24
N ALA A 9 0.23 -8.95 -9.67
CA ALA A 9 -0.39 -7.78 -9.07
C ALA A 9 -1.91 -7.79 -9.26
N ILE A 10 -2.39 -8.08 -10.48
CA ILE A 10 -3.83 -8.23 -10.76
C ILE A 10 -4.44 -9.35 -9.93
N VAL A 11 -3.82 -10.53 -9.91
CA VAL A 11 -4.33 -11.68 -9.15
C VAL A 11 -4.36 -11.38 -7.64
N CYS A 12 -3.32 -10.71 -7.13
CA CYS A 12 -3.29 -10.26 -5.74
C CYS A 12 -4.46 -9.30 -5.45
N ALA A 13 -4.71 -8.32 -6.32
CA ALA A 13 -5.83 -7.41 -6.19
C ALA A 13 -7.19 -8.13 -6.19
N GLN A 14 -7.38 -9.11 -7.09
CA GLN A 14 -8.58 -9.95 -7.12
C GLN A 14 -8.76 -10.76 -5.83
N MET A 15 -7.67 -11.35 -5.32
CA MET A 15 -7.69 -12.07 -4.04
C MET A 15 -8.01 -11.14 -2.85
N MET A 16 -7.46 -9.93 -2.83
CA MET A 16 -7.76 -8.94 -1.79
C MET A 16 -9.23 -8.51 -1.82
N GLN A 17 -9.79 -8.21 -3.01
CA GLN A 17 -11.22 -7.90 -3.13
C GLN A 17 -12.10 -9.08 -2.69
N GLN A 18 -11.75 -10.30 -3.12
CA GLN A 18 -12.50 -11.49 -2.73
C GLN A 18 -12.50 -11.69 -1.20
N LEU A 19 -11.33 -11.58 -0.56
CA LEU A 19 -11.20 -11.68 0.90
C LEU A 19 -11.95 -10.55 1.62
N MET A 20 -11.90 -9.32 1.10
CA MET A 20 -12.67 -8.22 1.63
C MET A 20 -14.16 -8.55 1.61
N LEU A 21 -14.68 -8.99 0.48
CA LEU A 21 -16.10 -9.36 0.30
C LEU A 21 -16.54 -10.53 1.19
N THR A 22 -15.71 -11.55 1.37
CA THR A 22 -16.13 -12.78 2.07
C THR A 22 -15.80 -12.83 3.55
N SER A 23 -14.78 -12.09 3.99
CA SER A 23 -14.18 -12.31 5.32
C SER A 23 -13.99 -11.05 6.13
N PHE A 24 -13.89 -9.88 5.50
CA PHE A 24 -13.54 -8.64 6.20
C PHE A 24 -14.51 -7.48 5.93
N ASN A 25 -15.63 -7.72 5.24
CA ASN A 25 -16.58 -6.67 4.86
C ASN A 25 -17.36 -6.06 6.03
N ARG A 26 -17.19 -6.57 7.25
CA ARG A 26 -17.93 -6.11 8.43
C ARG A 26 -17.05 -6.04 9.66
N VAL A 27 -17.09 -4.90 10.34
CA VAL A 27 -16.50 -4.72 11.67
C VAL A 27 -17.59 -4.42 12.67
N VAL A 28 -17.77 -5.34 13.62
CA VAL A 28 -18.70 -5.18 14.74
C VAL A 28 -18.07 -4.26 15.77
N THR A 29 -18.80 -3.22 16.16
CA THR A 29 -18.37 -2.26 17.18
C THR A 29 -19.54 -1.93 18.11
N ASN A 30 -19.25 -1.40 19.30
CA ASN A 30 -20.29 -0.94 20.22
C ASN A 30 -20.92 0.35 19.69
N ARG A 31 -21.92 0.21 18.81
CA ARG A 31 -22.61 1.35 18.19
C ARG A 31 -23.83 1.77 19.01
N PRO A 32 -24.20 3.06 18.98
CA PRO A 32 -25.40 3.55 19.66
C PRO A 32 -26.68 2.82 19.18
N PRO A 33 -27.69 2.67 20.05
CA PRO A 33 -29.00 2.14 19.66
C PRO A 33 -29.57 2.88 18.44
N GLY A 34 -30.16 2.15 17.49
CA GLY A 34 -30.73 2.71 16.25
C GLY A 34 -29.77 2.78 15.06
N LYS A 35 -28.49 2.42 15.21
CA LYS A 35 -27.56 2.20 14.09
C LYS A 35 -27.34 0.70 13.85
N HIS A 36 -26.99 0.30 12.62
CA HIS A 36 -26.61 -1.09 12.33
C HIS A 36 -25.49 -1.56 13.28
N PRO A 37 -25.39 -2.85 13.67
CA PRO A 37 -24.41 -3.29 14.66
C PRO A 37 -22.96 -3.38 14.12
N PHE A 38 -22.75 -3.08 12.84
CA PHE A 38 -21.44 -3.11 12.18
C PHE A 38 -21.24 -1.92 11.26
N PHE A 39 -19.97 -1.66 10.93
CA PHE A 39 -19.58 -0.87 9.77
C PHE A 39 -19.29 -1.81 8.60
N GLU A 40 -19.73 -1.43 7.40
CA GLU A 40 -19.33 -2.11 6.17
C GLU A 40 -17.95 -1.61 5.75
N LEU A 41 -17.05 -2.54 5.47
CA LEU A 41 -15.73 -2.26 4.94
C LEU A 41 -15.66 -2.67 3.48
N THR A 42 -14.93 -1.87 2.73
CA THR A 42 -14.63 -2.09 1.33
C THR A 42 -13.23 -1.55 1.05
N ILE A 43 -12.66 -1.97 -0.07
CA ILE A 43 -11.39 -1.45 -0.58
C ILE A 43 -11.57 -1.07 -2.04
N LYS A 44 -10.80 -0.08 -2.48
CA LYS A 44 -10.61 0.24 -3.89
C LYS A 44 -9.12 0.06 -4.20
N ILE A 45 -8.81 -0.48 -5.38
CA ILE A 45 -7.44 -0.86 -5.72
C ILE A 45 -7.07 -0.27 -7.09
N GLY A 46 -5.96 0.48 -7.13
CA GLY A 46 -5.27 0.85 -8.35
C GLY A 46 -4.04 -0.01 -8.58
N VAL A 47 -3.81 -0.45 -9.82
CA VAL A 47 -2.62 -1.19 -10.23
C VAL A 47 -1.91 -0.39 -11.33
N GLY A 48 -0.63 -0.07 -11.12
CA GLY A 48 0.23 0.61 -12.10
C GLY A 48 1.44 -0.24 -12.45
N TYR A 49 2.06 0.04 -13.60
CA TYR A 49 3.25 -0.67 -14.06
C TYR A 49 4.21 0.29 -14.74
N GLY A 50 5.48 0.26 -14.35
CA GLY A 50 6.46 1.15 -14.95
C GLY A 50 7.78 1.14 -14.20
N ARG A 51 8.60 2.15 -14.49
CA ARG A 51 9.87 2.32 -13.81
C ARG A 51 9.64 2.88 -12.41
N CYS A 52 10.35 2.32 -11.45
CA CYS A 52 10.46 2.88 -10.10
C CYS A 52 11.90 3.31 -9.83
N GLN A 53 12.04 4.33 -8.98
CA GLN A 53 13.26 4.69 -8.31
C GLN A 53 13.09 4.43 -6.81
N GLU A 54 14.05 3.72 -6.25
CA GLU A 54 14.15 3.43 -4.83
C GLU A 54 15.18 4.37 -4.21
N LEU A 55 14.79 5.07 -3.15
CA LEU A 55 15.66 5.98 -2.42
C LEU A 55 15.59 5.68 -0.93
N VAL A 56 16.73 5.80 -0.25
CA VAL A 56 16.80 5.85 1.21
C VAL A 56 17.26 7.25 1.58
N VAL A 57 16.44 7.97 2.36
CA VAL A 57 16.68 9.36 2.74
C VAL A 57 16.74 9.50 4.25
N GLY A 58 17.43 10.53 4.74
CA GLY A 58 17.56 10.81 6.17
C GLY A 58 19.00 10.71 6.67
N HIS A 59 19.14 10.61 8.00
CA HIS A 59 20.44 10.54 8.66
C HIS A 59 20.62 9.14 9.28
N PRO A 60 21.67 8.37 8.94
CA PRO A 60 21.82 6.97 9.37
C PRO A 60 21.75 6.74 10.89
N ASN A 61 22.20 7.73 11.68
CA ASN A 61 22.20 7.65 13.15
C ASN A 61 20.94 8.26 13.81
N GLN A 62 19.95 8.73 13.03
CA GLN A 62 18.75 9.37 13.57
C GLN A 62 17.47 8.70 13.05
N SER A 63 17.25 8.77 11.74
CA SER A 63 16.07 8.23 11.08
C SER A 63 16.35 8.09 9.59
N LEU A 64 15.94 6.96 9.02
CA LEU A 64 15.93 6.69 7.59
C LEU A 64 14.49 6.45 7.13
N GLU A 65 14.18 6.88 5.91
CA GLU A 65 12.93 6.60 5.24
C GLU A 65 13.20 5.94 3.90
N PHE A 66 12.38 4.96 3.54
CA PHE A 66 12.39 4.35 2.22
C PHE A 66 11.33 5.02 1.35
N VAL A 67 11.75 5.58 0.22
CA VAL A 67 10.89 6.27 -0.73
C VAL A 67 10.91 5.52 -2.04
N LEU A 68 9.71 5.17 -2.52
CA LEU A 68 9.49 4.61 -3.85
C LEU A 68 8.76 5.65 -4.69
N THR A 69 9.31 5.98 -5.86
CA THR A 69 8.72 6.97 -6.77
C THR A 69 8.85 6.52 -8.22
N GLY A 70 8.12 7.16 -9.13
CA GLY A 70 8.16 6.90 -10.56
C GLY A 70 6.84 6.38 -11.11
N THR A 71 6.83 6.15 -12.42
CA THR A 71 5.61 5.89 -13.21
C THR A 71 4.73 4.78 -12.63
N ALA A 72 5.29 3.69 -12.09
CA ALA A 72 4.45 2.62 -11.55
C ALA A 72 3.65 3.07 -10.33
N VAL A 73 4.25 3.90 -9.46
CA VAL A 73 3.61 4.45 -8.27
C VAL A 73 2.58 5.51 -8.67
N ASP A 74 2.95 6.39 -9.60
CA ASP A 74 2.09 7.46 -10.10
C ASP A 74 0.84 6.89 -10.79
N GLU A 75 1.01 5.90 -11.68
CA GLU A 75 -0.10 5.21 -12.34
C GLU A 75 -0.97 4.42 -11.37
N ALA A 76 -0.39 3.76 -10.36
CA ALA A 76 -1.17 3.05 -9.35
C ALA A 76 -2.07 4.02 -8.56
N ALA A 77 -1.54 5.19 -8.19
CA ALA A 77 -2.31 6.23 -7.51
C ALA A 77 -3.39 6.86 -8.41
N MET A 78 -3.09 7.11 -9.70
CA MET A 78 -4.09 7.58 -10.67
C MET A 78 -5.20 6.56 -10.92
N ALA A 79 -4.85 5.27 -10.99
CA ALA A 79 -5.82 4.19 -11.14
C ALA A 79 -6.72 4.07 -9.89
N GLU A 80 -6.13 4.16 -8.69
CA GLU A 80 -6.86 4.10 -7.42
C GLU A 80 -7.85 5.27 -7.27
N ARG A 81 -7.47 6.48 -7.71
CA ARG A 81 -8.36 7.65 -7.71
C ARG A 81 -9.61 7.46 -8.56
N GLN A 82 -9.51 6.69 -9.63
CA GLN A 82 -10.64 6.37 -10.52
C GLN A 82 -11.48 5.18 -10.02
N ALA A 83 -10.96 4.41 -9.07
CA ALA A 83 -11.63 3.22 -8.56
C ALA A 83 -12.75 3.59 -7.58
N SER A 84 -13.91 2.95 -7.72
CA SER A 84 -14.94 2.95 -6.68
C SER A 84 -14.75 1.78 -5.71
N SER A 85 -15.51 1.78 -4.63
CA SER A 85 -15.57 0.66 -3.66
C SER A 85 -15.79 -0.68 -4.37
N GLY A 86 -14.88 -1.64 -4.16
CA GLY A 86 -14.91 -2.96 -4.81
C GLY A 86 -14.24 -3.02 -6.18
N ASP A 87 -13.81 -1.88 -6.74
CA ASP A 87 -13.15 -1.87 -8.05
C ASP A 87 -11.67 -2.21 -7.95
N ILE A 88 -11.19 -2.76 -9.06
CA ILE A 88 -9.77 -2.87 -9.40
C ILE A 88 -9.60 -2.12 -10.72
N ILE A 89 -8.91 -1.00 -10.70
CA ILE A 89 -8.54 -0.25 -11.91
C ILE A 89 -7.07 -0.52 -12.19
N ALA A 90 -6.74 -0.90 -13.42
CA ALA A 90 -5.38 -1.12 -13.87
C ALA A 90 -5.00 -0.12 -14.96
N SER A 91 -3.76 0.34 -14.95
CA SER A 91 -3.23 1.16 -16.05
C SER A 91 -3.06 0.33 -17.33
N ALA A 92 -3.06 1.01 -18.48
CA ALA A 92 -2.81 0.40 -19.78
C ALA A 92 -1.50 -0.42 -19.78
N ALA A 93 -0.46 0.08 -19.11
CA ALA A 93 0.83 -0.60 -19.02
C ALA A 93 0.72 -1.95 -18.28
N VAL A 94 -0.06 -2.01 -17.19
CA VAL A 94 -0.33 -3.26 -16.47
C VAL A 94 -1.02 -4.28 -17.38
N LEU A 95 -2.09 -3.85 -18.05
CA LEU A 95 -2.91 -4.72 -18.89
C LEU A 95 -2.10 -5.25 -20.08
N GLN A 96 -1.32 -4.39 -20.73
CA GLN A 96 -0.44 -4.77 -21.83
C GLN A 96 0.62 -5.79 -21.37
N GLN A 97 1.26 -5.57 -20.22
CA GLN A 97 2.25 -6.51 -19.68
C GLN A 97 1.64 -7.84 -19.24
N ALA A 98 0.39 -7.82 -18.76
CA ALA A 98 -0.37 -9.01 -18.42
C ALA A 98 -0.93 -9.76 -19.65
N GLY A 99 -0.81 -9.20 -20.85
CA GLY A 99 -1.38 -9.77 -22.08
C GLY A 99 -2.91 -9.67 -22.15
N LEU A 100 -3.50 -8.68 -21.49
CA LEU A 100 -4.94 -8.41 -21.49
C LEU A 100 -5.29 -7.32 -22.51
N PRO A 101 -6.55 -7.25 -22.97
CA PRO A 101 -7.02 -6.19 -23.86
C PRO A 101 -6.84 -4.80 -23.23
N VAL A 102 -6.52 -3.80 -24.06
CA VAL A 102 -6.36 -2.39 -23.66
C VAL A 102 -7.20 -1.53 -24.59
N ASN A 103 -8.16 -0.80 -24.02
CA ASN A 103 -9.06 0.14 -24.70
C ASN A 103 -8.94 1.58 -24.15
N GLY A 104 -8.29 1.77 -23.00
CA GLY A 104 -8.13 3.07 -22.35
C GLY A 104 -6.86 3.17 -21.52
N ALA A 105 -6.57 4.37 -21.00
CA ALA A 105 -5.40 4.59 -20.14
C ALA A 105 -5.52 3.89 -18.78
N PHE A 106 -6.74 3.77 -18.27
CA PHE A 106 -7.09 3.12 -17.02
C PHE A 106 -8.40 2.37 -17.22
N GLU A 107 -8.44 1.09 -16.87
CA GLU A 107 -9.60 0.24 -17.09
C GLU A 107 -9.89 -0.65 -15.90
N LYS A 108 -11.18 -0.92 -15.70
CA LYS A 108 -11.63 -1.85 -14.67
C LYS A 108 -11.27 -3.28 -15.06
N VAL A 109 -10.68 -4.01 -14.12
CA VAL A 109 -10.34 -5.42 -14.30
C VAL A 109 -11.55 -6.27 -13.97
N GLU A 110 -12.31 -6.67 -15.00
CA GLU A 110 -13.50 -7.52 -14.84
C GLU A 110 -13.19 -9.01 -15.02
N THR A 111 -12.16 -9.32 -15.79
CA THR A 111 -11.82 -10.71 -16.13
C THR A 111 -10.96 -11.33 -15.05
N ALA A 112 -11.40 -12.48 -14.53
CA ALA A 112 -10.60 -13.29 -13.61
C ALA A 112 -9.31 -13.77 -14.32
N VAL A 113 -8.18 -13.61 -13.66
CA VAL A 113 -6.87 -13.95 -14.23
C VAL A 113 -6.31 -15.20 -13.56
N ALA A 114 -5.68 -16.08 -14.34
CA ALA A 114 -5.07 -17.29 -13.79
C ALA A 114 -3.93 -16.96 -12.83
N LYS A 115 -3.93 -17.62 -11.66
CA LYS A 115 -2.89 -17.42 -10.64
C LYS A 115 -1.53 -17.90 -11.15
N PRO A 116 -0.53 -17.02 -11.31
CA PRO A 116 0.82 -17.45 -11.67
C PRO A 116 1.48 -18.20 -10.51
N ILE A 117 2.49 -19.02 -10.84
CA ILE A 117 3.39 -19.60 -9.84
C ILE A 117 4.21 -18.44 -9.22
N THR A 118 4.25 -18.40 -7.90
CA THR A 118 4.98 -17.38 -7.15
C THR A 118 5.91 -18.04 -6.15
N GLN A 119 7.05 -17.40 -5.89
CA GLN A 119 7.97 -17.77 -4.82
C GLN A 119 8.03 -16.62 -3.82
N PRO A 120 8.01 -16.89 -2.51
CA PRO A 120 8.18 -15.85 -1.50
C PRO A 120 9.53 -15.14 -1.68
N ILE A 121 9.52 -13.82 -1.59
CA ILE A 121 10.76 -13.02 -1.61
C ILE A 121 11.57 -13.27 -0.33
N LEU A 122 10.89 -13.42 0.81
CA LEU A 122 11.49 -13.73 2.10
C LEU A 122 11.14 -15.15 2.52
N ASN A 123 12.16 -15.92 2.92
CA ASN A 123 12.00 -17.26 3.47
C ASN A 123 12.34 -17.25 4.97
N TRP A 124 11.42 -16.76 5.81
CA TRP A 124 11.64 -16.58 7.26
C TRP A 124 12.25 -17.79 7.98
N PRO A 125 11.84 -19.05 7.71
CA PRO A 125 12.48 -20.23 8.32
C PRO A 125 13.99 -20.34 8.12
N THR A 126 14.55 -19.73 7.06
CA THR A 126 16.00 -19.79 6.77
C THR A 126 16.82 -18.76 7.55
N TYR A 127 16.18 -17.82 8.25
CA TYR A 127 16.87 -16.78 9.03
C TYR A 127 17.29 -17.35 10.38
N ASN A 128 18.57 -17.70 10.50
CA ASN A 128 19.16 -18.05 11.79
C ASN A 128 19.27 -16.83 12.73
N ALA A 129 19.58 -17.07 14.01
CA ALA A 129 19.65 -16.02 15.04
C ALA A 129 20.67 -14.90 14.74
N ALA A 130 21.71 -15.17 13.94
CA ALA A 130 22.68 -14.15 13.53
C ALA A 130 22.11 -13.27 12.40
N ALA A 131 21.41 -13.86 11.43
CA ALA A 131 20.72 -13.13 10.37
C ALA A 131 19.59 -12.26 10.92
N GLN A 132 18.85 -12.77 11.91
CA GLN A 132 17.79 -12.00 12.60
C GLN A 132 18.36 -10.79 13.34
N ARG A 133 19.48 -10.95 14.06
CA ARG A 133 20.16 -9.82 14.73
C ARG A 133 20.61 -8.75 13.75
N ARG A 134 21.27 -9.16 12.65
CA ARG A 134 21.67 -8.21 11.59
C ARG A 134 20.48 -7.49 10.97
N LEU A 135 19.37 -8.20 10.72
CA LEU A 135 18.16 -7.56 10.20
C LEU A 135 17.64 -6.50 11.18
N ALA A 136 17.55 -6.84 12.48
CA ALA A 136 17.11 -5.90 13.51
C ALA A 136 17.99 -4.64 13.56
N GLU A 137 19.32 -4.79 13.45
CA GLU A 137 20.27 -3.67 13.41
C GLU A 137 20.07 -2.78 12.17
N VAL A 138 19.83 -3.39 11.00
CA VAL A 138 19.66 -2.66 9.72
C VAL A 138 18.32 -1.94 9.64
N ILE A 139 17.24 -2.50 10.20
CA ILE A 139 15.91 -1.88 10.15
C ILE A 139 15.72 -0.79 11.21
N LEU A 140 16.53 -0.79 12.29
CA LEU A 140 16.32 0.10 13.43
C LEU A 140 16.25 1.58 13.04
N PRO A 141 17.09 2.11 12.12
CA PRO A 141 16.97 3.49 11.67
C PRO A 141 15.66 3.82 10.94
N PHE A 142 14.93 2.82 10.43
CA PHE A 142 13.62 3.01 9.77
C PHE A 142 12.44 2.99 10.74
N VAL A 143 12.68 2.76 12.03
CA VAL A 143 11.65 2.69 13.07
C VAL A 143 11.73 3.94 13.94
N PRO A 144 10.63 4.72 14.09
CA PRO A 144 10.60 5.84 15.00
C PRO A 144 11.07 5.45 16.42
N PRO A 145 12.04 6.17 17.04
CA PRO A 145 12.64 5.75 18.31
C PRO A 145 11.63 5.52 19.44
N ALA A 146 10.58 6.33 19.50
CA ALA A 146 9.50 6.18 20.49
C ALA A 146 8.71 4.87 20.32
N LEU A 147 8.53 4.39 19.07
CA LEU A 147 7.89 3.10 18.81
C LEU A 147 8.80 1.95 19.22
N TYR A 148 10.09 2.03 18.91
CA TYR A 148 11.07 1.01 19.33
C TYR A 148 11.13 0.88 20.86
N GLN A 149 11.24 2.01 21.57
CA GLN A 149 11.26 2.02 23.04
C GLN A 149 9.99 1.41 23.64
N ARG A 150 8.82 1.75 23.09
CA ARG A 150 7.54 1.16 23.53
C ARG A 150 7.50 -0.36 23.26
N LEU A 151 7.86 -0.81 22.06
CA LEU A 151 7.88 -2.23 21.71
C LEU A 151 8.77 -3.06 22.65
N VAL A 152 9.92 -2.51 23.06
CA VAL A 152 10.84 -3.15 24.01
C VAL A 152 10.26 -3.14 25.44
N ALA A 153 9.62 -2.04 25.85
CA ALA A 153 9.15 -1.87 27.23
C ALA A 153 7.81 -2.54 27.54
N THR A 154 6.82 -2.45 26.64
CA THR A 154 5.44 -2.89 26.89
C THR A 154 4.98 -4.00 25.95
N GLY A 155 5.82 -4.43 25.00
CA GLY A 155 5.43 -5.37 23.95
C GLY A 155 4.44 -4.73 22.96
N ALA A 156 3.62 -5.56 22.31
CA ALA A 156 2.67 -5.12 21.27
C ALA A 156 1.28 -4.70 21.81
N THR A 157 1.05 -4.77 23.12
CA THR A 157 -0.29 -4.69 23.72
C THR A 157 -0.84 -3.27 23.93
N GLU A 158 0.00 -2.24 23.85
CA GLU A 158 -0.40 -0.84 24.16
C GLU A 158 0.10 0.17 23.10
N MET A 159 -0.21 -0.08 21.82
CA MET A 159 0.19 0.83 20.74
C MET A 159 -0.91 1.79 20.28
N ALA A 160 -2.18 1.49 20.56
CA ALA A 160 -3.32 2.31 20.13
C ALA A 160 -3.68 3.35 21.19
N GLU A 161 -3.39 4.62 20.92
CA GLU A 161 -3.76 5.76 21.77
C GLU A 161 -4.65 6.74 20.99
N HIS A 162 -5.70 7.25 21.63
CA HIS A 162 -6.47 8.38 21.12
C HIS A 162 -6.03 9.63 21.89
N ARG A 163 -5.23 10.49 21.26
CA ARG A 163 -4.70 11.71 21.88
C ARG A 163 -4.78 12.90 20.92
N PRO A 164 -4.86 14.14 21.45
CA PRO A 164 -4.73 15.34 20.63
C PRO A 164 -3.36 15.41 19.96
N VAL A 165 -3.34 15.73 18.66
CA VAL A 165 -2.14 15.98 17.86
C VAL A 165 -2.39 17.14 16.92
N THR A 166 -1.33 17.86 16.55
CA THR A 166 -1.35 18.81 15.42
C THR A 166 -0.67 18.14 14.23
N THR A 167 -1.38 18.05 13.11
CA THR A 167 -0.85 17.45 11.87
C THR A 167 -0.38 18.57 10.94
N VAL A 168 0.82 18.41 10.38
CA VAL A 168 1.36 19.28 9.34
C VAL A 168 1.79 18.40 8.17
N PHE A 169 1.22 18.64 6.99
CA PHE A 169 1.66 18.02 5.74
C PHE A 169 2.58 18.98 5.00
N VAL A 170 3.77 18.50 4.63
CA VAL A 170 4.74 19.27 3.85
C VAL A 170 4.88 18.61 2.50
N GLN A 171 4.52 19.35 1.44
CA GLN A 171 4.72 18.92 0.07
C GLN A 171 5.95 19.63 -0.52
N PHE A 172 6.82 18.87 -1.16
CA PHE A 172 7.97 19.40 -1.87
C PHE A 172 7.68 19.41 -3.37
N ASP A 173 7.48 20.60 -3.93
CA ASP A 173 7.33 20.76 -5.38
C ASP A 173 8.69 20.97 -6.03
N TYR A 174 9.05 20.07 -6.94
CA TYR A 174 10.20 20.27 -7.81
C TYR A 174 9.80 21.16 -8.99
N LYS A 175 10.37 22.36 -9.06
CA LYS A 175 10.22 23.23 -10.24
C LYS A 175 10.72 22.46 -11.48
N ASN A 176 9.83 22.26 -12.46
CA ASN A 176 9.95 21.49 -13.71
C ASN A 176 9.30 20.09 -13.75
N ARG A 177 8.48 19.69 -12.77
CA ARG A 177 7.66 18.48 -12.89
C ARG A 177 6.36 18.78 -13.65
N GLN A 178 6.04 18.02 -14.70
CA GLN A 178 4.81 18.15 -15.53
C GLN A 178 3.62 17.34 -14.99
N ASP A 179 3.70 16.82 -13.77
CA ASP A 179 2.86 15.72 -13.30
C ASP A 179 2.08 16.14 -12.05
N GLU A 180 0.75 16.29 -12.19
CA GLU A 180 -0.20 16.72 -11.14
C GLU A 180 -0.60 15.57 -10.18
N SER A 181 0.13 14.45 -10.21
CA SER A 181 -0.29 13.20 -9.56
C SER A 181 -0.32 13.26 -8.02
N SER A 182 0.41 14.19 -7.38
CA SER A 182 0.61 14.20 -5.92
C SER A 182 -0.29 15.16 -5.12
N ALA A 183 -1.35 15.72 -5.72
CA ALA A 183 -2.27 16.58 -4.98
C ALA A 183 -2.92 15.79 -3.81
N ILE A 184 -2.52 16.12 -2.58
CA ILE A 184 -3.24 15.69 -1.38
C ILE A 184 -4.52 16.50 -1.35
N GLU A 185 -5.64 15.92 -1.78
CA GLU A 185 -6.96 16.46 -1.47
C GLU A 185 -7.12 16.41 0.05
N THR A 186 -6.89 17.56 0.69
CA THR A 186 -7.26 17.74 2.09
C THR A 186 -8.78 17.76 2.10
N ALA A 187 -9.41 16.70 2.59
CA ALA A 187 -10.85 16.70 2.78
C ALA A 187 -11.22 17.92 3.62
N ASP A 188 -12.11 18.77 3.10
CA ASP A 188 -12.74 19.83 3.89
C ASP A 188 -13.42 19.17 5.09
N MET A 189 -12.78 19.27 6.24
CA MET A 189 -13.34 18.87 7.53
C MET A 189 -14.32 19.95 7.96
N GLY A 190 -15.54 19.87 7.40
CA GLY A 190 -16.72 20.60 7.87
C GLY A 190 -17.26 20.04 9.18
#